data_AF-A0A357QRL3-F1
#
_entry.id   AF-A0A357QRL3-F1
#
_cell.length_a   1.000
_cell.length_b   1.000
_cell.length_c   1.000
_cell.angle_alpha   90.00
_cell.angle_beta   90.00
_cell.angle_gamma   90.00
#
_symmetry.space_group_name_H-M   'P 1'
#
loop_
_entity.id
_entity.type
_entity.pdbx_description
1 polymer ?
#
loop_
_entity_poly.entity_id
_entity_poly.type
_entity_poly.pdbx_seq_one_letter_code
_entity_poly.pdbx_strand_id
1 'polypeptide(L)'
;MGALNKLASIKIRPESIFAFFALIFGLLFVFLTPPFQSPDENNHFYRAYQISEGHLISEKIDNRLVAFVPQSLVKTTGPFTSLYWNNLTKTSFRVIRETLEIPLNPEKKQFVDIPNTAMYSPISYLPQAFILFLLKPVNLPPLYLFYCTRIFTLFFWVFCIFLAIRIIPFYKWLFILVALLPMSLFINASISADVMTNIISFFLIAFILNAAYSQPEIKTRHLVFIIGLSIFLALSKVVYTPLILLYFIIPRKKFGSKKKYIIQTCLLFAVSFISVFVWSSTMNSLYIQYNEYNEHFRDGITLVKCADMHKQLAYILDNGTYILDVFFSSTQKSFDMYAEGYIGTFGWLDTPLPHWLIYLSYFVIIFVGLADKDHKIKVKPKHKIIMFLGLFLIFFLIFITQHLTWDCVGSDYIISIQGRYFIPAFPLLFMLFYNSWEKIEKFKKPIIIAFILICSIISANTLYQRYFYFPDNQTNSFTCNAEKITREKLFITSNPEIFLENVSALSKEQSRSGNISVKLNNKNQSAFLYRNYKYSKGDSLIVEIWRYGKTGGIVIFGEKNIFFVSDTTPIMKDSKGWELLRLEYEIPTDMIYRETDIYITNPETDPVYFDDLKISFIKNNQ
;
A
#
# COMPACT_ATOMS: atom_id res chain seq x y z
N MET A 1 -37.31 16.37 6.72
CA MET A 1 -37.73 15.16 7.49
C MET A 1 -38.36 14.06 6.62
N GLY A 2 -39.19 14.36 5.61
CA GLY A 2 -39.87 13.35 4.77
C GLY A 2 -38.96 12.44 3.93
N ALA A 3 -37.88 12.97 3.33
CA ALA A 3 -36.96 12.17 2.50
C ALA A 3 -36.13 11.15 3.31
N LEU A 4 -35.66 11.54 4.51
CA LEU A 4 -34.94 10.66 5.44
C LEU A 4 -35.82 9.51 5.95
N ASN A 5 -37.11 9.78 6.20
CA ASN A 5 -38.08 8.75 6.60
C ASN A 5 -38.43 7.79 5.45
N LYS A 6 -38.44 8.27 4.19
CA LYS A 6 -38.67 7.43 2.99
C LYS A 6 -37.46 6.53 2.67
N LEU A 7 -36.23 6.99 2.93
CA LEU A 7 -35.03 6.15 2.83
C LEU A 7 -34.99 5.07 3.92
N ALA A 8 -35.56 5.35 5.09
CA ALA A 8 -35.64 4.38 6.19
C ALA A 8 -36.62 3.22 5.92
N SER A 9 -37.56 3.35 4.98
CA SER A 9 -38.60 2.35 4.69
C SER A 9 -38.22 1.33 3.59
N ILE A 10 -37.13 1.56 2.84
CA ILE A 10 -36.65 0.60 1.84
C ILE A 10 -35.99 -0.58 2.59
N LYS A 11 -36.56 -1.77 2.49
CA LYS A 11 -36.01 -3.02 3.05
C LYS A 11 -34.81 -3.52 2.23
N ILE A 12 -33.74 -2.73 2.15
CA ILE A 12 -32.47 -3.17 1.57
C ILE A 12 -31.74 -4.05 2.60
N ARG A 13 -31.28 -5.23 2.16
CA ARG A 13 -30.48 -6.12 3.01
C ARG A 13 -29.07 -5.51 3.19
N PRO A 14 -28.51 -5.50 4.42
CA PRO A 14 -27.20 -4.91 4.68
C PRO A 14 -26.09 -5.46 3.75
N GLU A 15 -26.08 -6.77 3.52
CA GLU A 15 -25.11 -7.41 2.62
C GLU A 15 -25.17 -6.88 1.16
N SER A 16 -26.35 -6.50 0.67
CA SER A 16 -26.51 -5.92 -0.66
C SER A 16 -25.93 -4.50 -0.74
N ILE A 17 -26.02 -3.72 0.34
CA ILE A 17 -25.40 -2.40 0.43
C ILE A 17 -23.88 -2.54 0.38
N PHE A 18 -23.32 -3.49 1.13
CA PHE A 18 -21.90 -3.79 1.03
C PHE A 18 -21.47 -4.11 -0.39
N ALA A 19 -22.13 -5.06 -1.05
CA ALA A 19 -21.75 -5.47 -2.40
C ALA A 19 -21.83 -4.30 -3.39
N PHE A 20 -22.87 -3.46 -3.30
CA PHE A 20 -23.01 -2.28 -4.15
C PHE A 20 -21.83 -1.29 -4.00
N PHE A 21 -21.52 -0.88 -2.77
CA PHE A 21 -20.42 0.06 -2.51
C PHE A 21 -19.06 -0.57 -2.83
N ALA A 22 -18.84 -1.82 -2.43
CA ALA A 22 -17.59 -2.54 -2.66
C ALA A 22 -17.30 -2.71 -4.16
N LEU A 23 -18.32 -3.02 -4.98
CA LEU A 23 -18.13 -3.16 -6.42
C LEU A 23 -17.87 -1.83 -7.10
N ILE A 24 -18.66 -0.79 -6.81
CA ILE A 24 -18.49 0.52 -7.44
C ILE A 24 -17.14 1.12 -7.09
N PHE A 25 -16.85 1.26 -5.79
CA PHE A 25 -15.63 1.93 -5.35
C PHE A 25 -14.40 1.01 -5.42
N GLY A 26 -14.57 -0.30 -5.26
CA GLY A 26 -13.48 -1.25 -5.46
C GLY A 26 -13.03 -1.28 -6.93
N LEU A 27 -13.97 -1.34 -7.89
CA LEU A 27 -13.60 -1.25 -9.32
C LEU A 27 -12.98 0.11 -9.64
N LEU A 28 -13.51 1.19 -9.06
CA LEU A 28 -12.90 2.51 -9.22
C LEU A 28 -11.46 2.52 -8.70
N PHE A 29 -11.17 1.92 -7.54
CA PHE A 29 -9.82 1.81 -6.97
C PHE A 29 -8.90 0.91 -7.80
N VAL A 30 -9.41 -0.16 -8.41
CA VAL A 30 -8.65 -1.02 -9.33
C VAL A 30 -8.03 -0.18 -10.47
N PHE A 31 -8.77 0.79 -11.00
CA PHE A 31 -8.33 1.62 -12.13
C PHE A 31 -7.65 2.93 -11.73
N LEU A 32 -8.07 3.56 -10.62
CA LEU A 32 -7.44 4.79 -10.10
C LEU A 32 -6.11 4.53 -9.40
N THR A 33 -5.83 3.29 -9.00
CA THR A 33 -4.50 2.90 -8.51
C THR A 33 -3.70 2.41 -9.72
N PRO A 34 -2.64 3.12 -10.15
CA PRO A 34 -1.83 2.63 -11.24
C PRO A 34 -1.26 1.23 -10.96
N PRO A 35 -0.81 0.52 -11.99
CA PRO A 35 -0.19 -0.79 -11.81
C PRO A 35 0.97 -0.74 -10.81
N PHE A 36 1.02 -1.75 -9.95
CA PHE A 36 2.09 -1.96 -8.96
C PHE A 36 2.23 -0.88 -7.88
N GLN A 37 1.18 -0.08 -7.64
CA GLN A 37 1.19 0.97 -6.61
C GLN A 37 0.59 0.54 -5.27
N SER A 38 0.07 -0.68 -5.15
CA SER A 38 -0.14 -1.24 -3.80
C SER A 38 1.17 -1.79 -3.24
N PRO A 39 1.36 -1.83 -1.91
CA PRO A 39 2.59 -2.29 -1.30
C PRO A 39 2.99 -3.68 -1.80
N ASP A 40 4.20 -3.80 -2.34
CA ASP A 40 4.80 -5.04 -2.84
C ASP A 40 4.02 -5.77 -3.94
N GLU A 41 3.11 -5.07 -4.63
CA GLU A 41 2.15 -5.71 -5.54
C GLU A 41 2.81 -6.38 -6.75
N ASN A 42 3.93 -5.85 -7.24
CA ASN A 42 4.73 -6.49 -8.28
C ASN A 42 5.26 -7.87 -7.82
N ASN A 43 5.81 -7.96 -6.60
CA ASN A 43 6.32 -9.21 -6.06
C ASN A 43 5.18 -10.21 -5.81
N HIS A 44 4.04 -9.72 -5.31
CA HIS A 44 2.83 -10.53 -5.16
C HIS A 44 2.32 -11.06 -6.51
N PHE A 45 2.37 -10.26 -7.57
CA PHE A 45 1.99 -10.68 -8.92
C PHE A 45 2.92 -11.76 -9.47
N TYR A 46 4.24 -11.59 -9.33
CA TYR A 46 5.23 -12.59 -9.73
C TYR A 46 5.04 -13.90 -8.97
N ARG A 47 4.80 -13.83 -7.65
CA ARG A 47 4.57 -15.00 -6.83
C ARG A 47 3.27 -15.72 -7.20
N ALA A 48 2.18 -15.00 -7.43
CA ALA A 48 0.92 -15.57 -7.90
C ALA A 48 1.06 -16.23 -9.29
N TYR A 49 1.84 -15.60 -10.19
CA TYR A 49 2.16 -16.17 -11.50
C TYR A 49 2.94 -17.48 -11.36
N GLN A 50 3.99 -17.51 -10.54
CA GLN A 50 4.78 -18.72 -10.26
C GLN A 50 3.91 -19.85 -9.67
N ILE A 51 3.04 -19.55 -8.68
CA ILE A 51 2.12 -20.55 -8.10
C ILE A 51 1.16 -21.09 -9.16
N SER A 52 0.67 -20.24 -10.07
CA SER A 52 -0.20 -20.67 -11.16
C SER A 52 0.49 -21.58 -12.19
N GLU A 53 1.83 -21.68 -12.18
CA GLU A 53 2.63 -22.63 -12.97
C GLU A 53 2.95 -23.93 -12.19
N GLY A 54 2.46 -24.07 -10.95
CA GLY A 54 2.68 -25.27 -10.12
C GLY A 54 3.86 -25.18 -9.16
N HIS A 55 4.59 -24.06 -9.14
CA HIS A 55 5.71 -23.83 -8.21
C HIS A 55 5.19 -23.37 -6.84
N LEU A 56 4.64 -24.31 -6.07
CA LEU A 56 3.97 -24.07 -4.80
C LEU A 56 4.91 -23.58 -3.69
N ILE A 57 6.17 -23.97 -3.71
CA ILE A 57 7.21 -23.48 -2.79
C ILE A 57 8.21 -22.67 -3.61
N SER A 58 8.67 -21.55 -3.07
CA SER A 58 9.64 -20.69 -3.75
C SER A 58 11.00 -21.37 -3.86
N GLU A 59 11.74 -21.07 -4.91
CA GLU A 59 13.03 -21.70 -5.19
C GLU A 59 14.17 -20.86 -4.61
N LYS A 60 15.14 -21.55 -3.99
CA LYS A 60 16.44 -20.99 -3.61
C LYS A 60 17.46 -21.32 -4.68
N ILE A 61 17.93 -20.32 -5.41
CA ILE A 61 18.95 -20.48 -6.44
C ILE A 61 20.06 -19.49 -6.12
N ASP A 62 21.29 -19.98 -5.95
CA ASP A 62 22.47 -19.13 -5.73
C ASP A 62 22.29 -18.13 -4.58
N ASN A 63 21.78 -18.61 -3.43
CA ASN A 63 21.40 -17.81 -2.26
C ASN A 63 20.42 -16.65 -2.56
N ARG A 64 19.53 -16.85 -3.53
CA ARG A 64 18.46 -15.92 -3.87
C ARG A 64 17.11 -16.59 -3.78
N LEU A 65 16.08 -15.83 -3.41
CA LEU A 65 14.69 -16.26 -3.43
C LEU A 65 14.02 -15.71 -4.69
N VAL A 66 13.85 -16.58 -5.69
CA VAL A 66 13.50 -16.15 -7.04
C VAL A 66 12.19 -16.75 -7.55
N ALA A 67 11.54 -16.00 -8.44
CA ALA A 67 10.48 -16.50 -9.32
C ALA A 67 10.97 -16.54 -10.76
N PHE A 68 10.66 -17.63 -11.48
CA PHE A 68 10.96 -17.75 -12.90
C PHE A 68 9.74 -17.32 -13.72
N VAL A 69 9.78 -16.09 -14.25
CA VAL A 69 8.62 -15.44 -14.88
C VAL A 69 8.99 -14.89 -16.27
N PRO A 70 8.02 -14.70 -17.19
CA PRO A 70 8.29 -14.06 -18.47
C PRO A 70 8.92 -12.68 -18.30
N GLN A 71 9.94 -12.37 -19.10
CA GLN A 71 10.66 -11.09 -19.07
C GLN A 71 9.72 -9.89 -19.29
N SER A 72 8.63 -10.10 -20.04
CA SER A 72 7.59 -9.10 -20.29
C SER A 72 6.88 -8.63 -19.01
N LEU A 73 6.76 -9.47 -17.99
CA LEU A 73 6.17 -9.08 -16.69
C LEU A 73 7.02 -8.00 -16.03
N VAL A 74 8.35 -8.12 -16.07
CA VAL A 74 9.28 -7.12 -15.52
C VAL A 74 9.33 -5.86 -16.38
N LYS A 75 9.29 -6.01 -17.71
CA LYS A 75 9.17 -4.84 -18.60
C LYS A 75 7.89 -4.05 -18.33
N THR A 76 6.81 -4.72 -17.97
CA THR A 76 5.52 -4.11 -17.63
C THR A 76 5.57 -3.33 -16.32
N THR A 77 6.43 -3.70 -15.36
CA THR A 77 6.59 -2.94 -14.11
C THR A 77 7.38 -1.65 -14.28
N GLY A 78 8.37 -1.63 -15.18
CA GLY A 78 9.32 -0.52 -15.35
C GLY A 78 8.70 0.88 -15.42
N PRO A 79 7.67 1.12 -16.25
CA PRO A 79 7.04 2.45 -16.36
C PRO A 79 6.41 2.99 -15.07
N PHE A 80 6.22 2.15 -14.04
CA PHE A 80 5.54 2.52 -12.80
C PHE A 80 6.46 2.53 -11.58
N THR A 81 7.75 2.15 -11.72
CA THR A 81 8.68 2.10 -10.57
C THR A 81 9.08 3.47 -10.06
N SER A 82 9.08 4.50 -10.92
CA SER A 82 9.38 5.88 -10.53
C SER A 82 8.34 6.48 -9.57
N LEU A 83 7.13 5.92 -9.54
CA LEU A 83 6.05 6.35 -8.65
C LEU A 83 6.27 5.89 -7.20
N TYR A 84 7.11 4.89 -6.97
CA TYR A 84 7.32 4.30 -5.65
C TYR A 84 7.90 5.31 -4.69
N TRP A 85 7.23 5.53 -3.55
CA TRP A 85 7.66 6.47 -2.49
C TRP A 85 7.83 7.93 -2.93
N ASN A 86 7.43 8.28 -4.15
CA ASN A 86 7.53 9.63 -4.70
C ASN A 86 6.14 10.22 -4.95
N ASN A 87 5.63 10.97 -3.97
CA ASN A 87 4.29 11.55 -4.00
C ASN A 87 4.07 12.65 -5.07
N LEU A 88 5.17 13.15 -5.64
CA LEU A 88 5.17 14.19 -6.69
C LEU A 88 5.10 13.57 -8.09
N THR A 89 5.72 12.42 -8.31
CA THR A 89 5.67 11.73 -9.61
C THR A 89 4.25 11.25 -9.91
N LYS A 90 3.79 11.50 -11.13
CA LYS A 90 2.46 11.14 -11.63
C LYS A 90 2.60 10.22 -12.83
N THR A 91 1.48 9.66 -13.27
CA THR A 91 1.37 8.87 -14.50
C THR A 91 0.15 9.31 -15.31
N SER A 92 -0.08 8.66 -16.45
CA SER A 92 -1.21 8.96 -17.32
C SER A 92 -1.86 7.69 -17.83
N PHE A 93 -3.14 7.79 -18.19
CA PHE A 93 -3.85 6.69 -18.86
C PHE A 93 -3.20 6.30 -20.20
N ARG A 94 -2.43 7.21 -20.82
CA ARG A 94 -1.62 6.92 -22.01
C ARG A 94 -0.50 5.93 -21.69
N VAL A 95 0.27 6.14 -20.62
CA VAL A 95 1.33 5.19 -20.20
C VAL A 95 0.75 3.80 -19.95
N ILE A 96 -0.40 3.73 -19.27
CA ILE A 96 -1.12 2.46 -19.05
C ILE A 96 -1.52 1.81 -20.38
N ARG A 97 -2.08 2.59 -21.32
CA ARG A 97 -2.46 2.11 -22.64
C ARG A 97 -1.27 1.60 -23.46
N GLU A 98 -0.17 2.35 -23.52
CA GLU A 98 1.07 1.95 -24.20
C GLU A 98 1.63 0.65 -23.57
N THR A 99 1.51 0.48 -22.25
CA THR A 99 1.99 -0.72 -21.56
C THR A 99 1.12 -1.96 -21.82
N LEU A 100 -0.17 -1.79 -22.15
CA LEU A 100 -1.05 -2.90 -22.55
C LEU A 100 -0.62 -3.57 -23.87
N GLU A 101 0.20 -2.90 -24.67
CA GLU A 101 0.69 -3.41 -25.96
C GLU A 101 1.90 -4.35 -25.82
N ILE A 102 2.51 -4.45 -24.63
CA ILE A 102 3.68 -5.32 -24.40
C ILE A 102 3.25 -6.80 -24.46
N PRO A 103 3.67 -7.60 -25.45
CA PRO A 103 3.24 -8.99 -25.56
C PRO A 103 3.83 -9.88 -24.45
N LEU A 104 3.09 -10.91 -24.04
CA LEU A 104 3.49 -11.80 -22.94
C LEU A 104 4.80 -12.56 -23.23
N ASN A 105 4.98 -13.11 -24.43
CA ASN A 105 6.17 -13.89 -24.79
C ASN A 105 6.57 -14.92 -23.70
N PRO A 106 5.68 -15.87 -23.36
CA PRO A 106 5.83 -16.74 -22.19
C PRO A 106 7.11 -17.61 -22.21
N GLU A 107 7.66 -17.88 -23.39
CA GLU A 107 8.89 -18.65 -23.58
C GLU A 107 10.17 -17.89 -23.14
N LYS A 108 10.14 -16.55 -23.15
CA LYS A 108 11.29 -15.72 -22.77
C LYS A 108 11.22 -15.41 -21.29
N LYS A 109 11.74 -16.30 -20.45
CA LYS A 109 11.70 -16.17 -18.99
C LYS A 109 13.02 -15.68 -18.40
N GLN A 110 12.92 -15.08 -17.21
CA GLN A 110 14.05 -14.68 -16.38
C GLN A 110 13.74 -14.90 -14.90
N PHE A 111 14.80 -15.01 -14.09
CA PHE A 111 14.66 -15.04 -12.63
C PHE A 111 14.48 -13.62 -12.08
N VAL A 112 13.53 -13.44 -11.18
CA VAL A 112 13.28 -12.19 -10.45
C VAL A 112 13.28 -12.43 -8.96
N ASP A 113 13.95 -11.56 -8.20
CA ASP A 113 14.05 -11.67 -6.75
C ASP A 113 12.75 -11.23 -6.05
N ILE A 114 12.20 -12.10 -5.21
CA ILE A 114 10.92 -11.88 -4.50
C ILE A 114 11.00 -12.25 -3.00
N PRO A 115 12.05 -11.84 -2.27
CA PRO A 115 12.34 -12.36 -0.92
C PRO A 115 11.21 -12.11 0.09
N ASN A 116 10.53 -10.96 0.00
CA ASN A 116 9.42 -10.60 0.88
C ASN A 116 8.14 -11.40 0.65
N THR A 117 7.95 -11.94 -0.58
CA THR A 117 6.73 -12.67 -0.93
C THR A 117 6.93 -14.18 -1.08
N ALA A 118 8.17 -14.62 -1.24
CA ALA A 118 8.56 -16.02 -1.36
C ALA A 118 8.17 -16.87 -0.15
N MET A 119 8.04 -16.24 1.03
CA MET A 119 7.71 -16.86 2.31
C MET A 119 6.21 -17.13 2.48
N TYR A 120 5.36 -16.60 1.59
CA TYR A 120 3.92 -16.82 1.66
C TYR A 120 3.49 -18.16 1.06
N SER A 121 2.49 -18.78 1.70
CA SER A 121 1.87 -20.00 1.22
C SER A 121 1.10 -19.77 -0.08
N PRO A 122 0.98 -20.78 -0.95
CA PRO A 122 0.04 -20.76 -2.06
C PRO A 122 -1.38 -20.35 -1.68
N ILE A 123 -1.81 -20.70 -0.46
CA ILE A 123 -3.14 -20.35 0.05
C ILE A 123 -3.34 -18.83 0.08
N SER A 124 -2.30 -18.04 0.36
CA SER A 124 -2.37 -16.58 0.38
C SER A 124 -2.68 -15.96 -0.98
N TYR A 125 -2.49 -16.72 -2.07
CA TYR A 125 -2.69 -16.27 -3.45
C TYR A 125 -3.76 -17.06 -4.19
N LEU A 126 -4.62 -17.80 -3.48
CA LEU A 126 -5.56 -18.74 -4.13
C LEU A 126 -6.41 -18.09 -5.24
N PRO A 127 -7.12 -16.96 -5.04
CA PRO A 127 -7.89 -16.35 -6.12
C PRO A 127 -7.00 -15.80 -7.24
N GLN A 128 -5.83 -15.23 -6.90
CA GLN A 128 -4.90 -14.65 -7.87
C GLN A 128 -4.27 -15.72 -8.77
N ALA A 129 -3.75 -16.80 -8.19
CA ALA A 129 -3.15 -17.90 -8.91
C ALA A 129 -4.18 -18.67 -9.74
N PHE A 130 -5.41 -18.82 -9.24
CA PHE A 130 -6.49 -19.48 -9.97
C PHE A 130 -6.85 -18.73 -11.25
N ILE A 131 -7.07 -17.42 -11.20
CA ILE A 131 -7.41 -16.66 -12.40
C ILE A 131 -6.23 -16.57 -13.39
N LEU A 132 -5.00 -16.49 -12.90
CA LEU A 132 -3.81 -16.55 -13.75
C LEU A 132 -3.67 -17.91 -14.44
N PHE A 133 -3.93 -19.02 -13.73
CA PHE A 133 -3.95 -20.35 -14.32
C PHE A 133 -4.95 -20.45 -15.49
N LEU A 134 -6.13 -19.84 -15.35
CA LEU A 134 -7.16 -19.84 -16.40
C LEU A 134 -6.81 -18.92 -17.59
N LEU A 135 -6.16 -17.78 -17.35
CA LEU A 135 -5.94 -16.75 -18.39
C LEU A 135 -4.63 -16.90 -19.15
N LYS A 136 -3.60 -17.51 -18.55
CA LYS A 136 -2.30 -17.71 -19.23
C LYS A 136 -2.38 -18.42 -20.58
N PRO A 137 -3.18 -19.49 -20.76
CA PRO A 137 -3.31 -20.16 -22.07
C PRO A 137 -3.86 -19.25 -23.19
N VAL A 138 -4.54 -18.16 -22.84
CA VAL A 138 -5.07 -17.16 -23.78
C VAL A 138 -3.95 -16.24 -24.32
N ASN A 139 -2.75 -16.28 -23.73
CA ASN A 139 -1.58 -15.50 -24.13
C ASN A 139 -1.82 -13.98 -24.16
N LEU A 140 -2.62 -13.47 -23.22
CA LEU A 140 -2.90 -12.04 -23.06
C LEU A 140 -1.65 -11.27 -22.60
N PRO A 141 -1.48 -9.99 -22.97
CA PRO A 141 -0.40 -9.13 -22.46
C PRO A 141 -0.35 -9.12 -20.92
N PRO A 142 0.84 -8.97 -20.29
CA PRO A 142 0.99 -9.08 -18.83
C PRO A 142 0.10 -8.10 -18.06
N LEU A 143 -0.11 -6.90 -18.59
CA LEU A 143 -0.93 -5.89 -17.93
C LEU A 143 -2.44 -6.24 -17.98
N TYR A 144 -2.91 -6.96 -19.01
CA TYR A 144 -4.27 -7.53 -18.99
C TYR A 144 -4.40 -8.61 -17.92
N LEU A 145 -3.42 -9.52 -17.82
CA LEU A 145 -3.39 -10.54 -16.76
C LEU A 145 -3.43 -9.88 -15.38
N PHE A 146 -2.68 -8.80 -15.18
CA PHE A 146 -2.67 -8.01 -13.95
C PHE A 146 -4.05 -7.42 -13.60
N TYR A 147 -4.70 -6.69 -14.53
CA TYR A 147 -6.01 -6.10 -14.27
C TYR A 147 -7.11 -7.16 -14.07
N CYS A 148 -7.13 -8.22 -14.88
CA CYS A 148 -8.06 -9.33 -14.68
C CYS A 148 -7.85 -10.00 -13.33
N THR A 149 -6.61 -10.10 -12.86
CA THR A 149 -6.29 -10.65 -11.53
C THR A 149 -6.81 -9.76 -10.42
N ARG A 150 -6.60 -8.43 -10.49
CA ARG A 150 -7.17 -7.48 -9.52
C ARG A 150 -8.71 -7.57 -9.48
N ILE A 151 -9.35 -7.52 -10.65
CA ILE A 151 -10.81 -7.55 -10.76
C ILE A 151 -11.39 -8.85 -10.20
N PHE A 152 -10.85 -10.00 -10.59
CA PHE A 152 -11.31 -11.30 -10.08
C PHE A 152 -11.11 -11.42 -8.57
N THR A 153 -9.96 -10.97 -8.06
CA THR A 153 -9.65 -10.97 -6.63
C THR A 153 -10.63 -10.11 -5.84
N LEU A 154 -10.96 -8.92 -6.36
CA LEU A 154 -12.00 -8.05 -5.79
C LEU A 154 -13.37 -8.76 -5.77
N PHE A 155 -13.81 -9.34 -6.89
CA PHE A 155 -15.09 -10.06 -6.94
C PHE A 155 -15.13 -11.24 -5.96
N PHE A 156 -14.04 -12.00 -5.85
CA PHE A 156 -13.91 -13.09 -4.90
C PHE A 156 -14.01 -12.58 -3.45
N TRP A 157 -13.29 -11.51 -3.11
CA TRP A 157 -13.38 -10.85 -1.82
C TRP A 157 -14.80 -10.34 -1.52
N VAL A 158 -15.45 -9.64 -2.47
CA VAL A 158 -16.83 -9.16 -2.31
C VAL A 158 -17.79 -10.32 -2.05
N PHE A 159 -17.70 -11.40 -2.83
CA PHE A 159 -18.54 -12.58 -2.64
C PHE A 159 -18.35 -13.18 -1.23
N CYS A 160 -17.11 -13.34 -0.82
CA CYS A 160 -16.74 -13.88 0.48
C CYS A 160 -17.25 -13.02 1.65
N ILE A 161 -16.98 -11.72 1.63
CA ILE A 161 -17.42 -10.80 2.70
C ILE A 161 -18.94 -10.62 2.70
N PHE A 162 -19.59 -10.65 1.52
CA PHE A 162 -21.06 -10.69 1.42
C PHE A 162 -21.64 -11.87 2.20
N LEU A 163 -21.06 -13.06 2.04
CA LEU A 163 -21.48 -14.25 2.78
C LEU A 163 -21.17 -14.12 4.28
N ALA A 164 -20.02 -13.57 4.66
CA ALA A 164 -19.69 -13.32 6.07
C ALA A 164 -20.72 -12.39 6.75
N ILE A 165 -21.11 -11.29 6.09
CA ILE A 165 -22.15 -10.36 6.58
C ILE A 165 -23.53 -11.03 6.63
N ARG A 166 -23.82 -11.94 5.70
CA ARG A 166 -25.06 -12.72 5.72
C ARG A 166 -25.11 -13.66 6.93
N ILE A 167 -23.99 -14.32 7.24
CA ILE A 167 -23.84 -15.33 8.31
C ILE A 167 -23.80 -14.70 9.71
N ILE A 168 -23.11 -13.56 9.88
CA ILE A 168 -22.89 -12.98 11.21
C ILE A 168 -24.23 -12.63 11.89
N PRO A 169 -24.44 -13.04 13.16
CA PRO A 169 -25.74 -12.89 13.83
C PRO A 169 -26.11 -11.45 14.21
N PHE A 170 -25.11 -10.62 14.53
CA PHE A 170 -25.24 -9.21 14.91
C PHE A 170 -24.02 -8.46 14.35
N TYR A 171 -23.93 -7.14 14.53
CA TYR A 171 -22.84 -6.33 13.98
C TYR A 171 -22.71 -6.33 12.45
N LYS A 172 -23.80 -6.53 11.72
CA LYS A 172 -23.79 -6.50 10.25
C LYS A 172 -23.28 -5.17 9.72
N TRP A 173 -23.71 -4.05 10.29
CA TRP A 173 -23.28 -2.72 9.86
C TRP A 173 -21.86 -2.38 10.30
N LEU A 174 -21.41 -2.89 11.45
CA LEU A 174 -20.00 -2.79 11.83
C LEU A 174 -19.13 -3.54 10.80
N PHE A 175 -19.50 -4.76 10.41
CA PHE A 175 -18.78 -5.53 9.39
C PHE A 175 -18.75 -4.82 8.04
N ILE A 176 -19.87 -4.23 7.61
CA ILE A 176 -19.94 -3.43 6.38
C ILE A 176 -18.99 -2.24 6.48
N LEU A 177 -19.05 -1.49 7.57
CA LEU A 177 -18.25 -0.29 7.78
C LEU A 177 -16.76 -0.60 7.74
N VAL A 178 -16.29 -1.58 8.53
CA VAL A 178 -14.86 -1.91 8.61
C VAL A 178 -14.34 -2.56 7.33
N ALA A 179 -15.15 -3.35 6.62
CA ALA A 179 -14.78 -3.91 5.33
C ALA A 179 -14.69 -2.85 4.21
N LEU A 180 -15.51 -1.80 4.29
CA LEU A 180 -15.53 -0.68 3.34
C LEU A 180 -14.68 0.52 3.78
N LEU A 181 -13.88 0.38 4.85
CA LEU A 181 -12.89 1.41 5.17
C LEU A 181 -11.95 1.58 3.98
N PRO A 182 -11.48 2.81 3.70
CA PRO A 182 -10.69 3.07 2.51
C PRO A 182 -9.47 2.15 2.36
N MET A 183 -8.70 1.91 3.44
CA MET A 183 -7.56 1.00 3.38
C MET A 183 -7.98 -0.45 3.09
N SER A 184 -9.07 -0.92 3.69
CA SER A 184 -9.60 -2.25 3.43
C SER A 184 -10.02 -2.40 1.97
N LEU A 185 -10.73 -1.42 1.42
CA LEU A 185 -11.13 -1.48 0.02
C LEU A 185 -9.92 -1.38 -0.92
N PHE A 186 -8.95 -0.52 -0.62
CA PHE A 186 -7.70 -0.37 -1.38
C PHE A 186 -6.89 -1.66 -1.45
N ILE A 187 -6.62 -2.31 -0.32
CA ILE A 187 -5.82 -3.54 -0.29
C ILE A 187 -6.55 -4.74 -0.91
N ASN A 188 -7.88 -4.80 -0.80
CA ASN A 188 -8.67 -5.89 -1.38
C ASN A 188 -9.02 -5.66 -2.86
N ALA A 189 -8.73 -4.48 -3.40
CA ALA A 189 -8.78 -4.15 -4.83
C ALA A 189 -7.43 -4.34 -5.56
N SER A 190 -6.43 -4.91 -4.89
CA SER A 190 -5.07 -5.10 -5.42
C SER A 190 -4.63 -6.57 -5.40
N ILE A 191 -3.46 -6.85 -5.97
CA ILE A 191 -2.83 -8.18 -5.91
C ILE A 191 -2.00 -8.27 -4.62
N SER A 192 -2.64 -8.69 -3.53
CA SER A 192 -1.98 -8.82 -2.22
C SER A 192 -2.27 -10.16 -1.54
N ALA A 193 -1.29 -10.66 -0.78
CA ALA A 193 -1.48 -11.80 0.14
C ALA A 193 -2.46 -11.48 1.28
N ASP A 194 -2.68 -10.20 1.59
CA ASP A 194 -3.59 -9.75 2.65
C ASP A 194 -5.04 -10.08 2.35
N VAL A 195 -5.42 -10.16 1.06
CA VAL A 195 -6.81 -10.40 0.64
C VAL A 195 -7.35 -11.71 1.21
N MET A 196 -6.59 -12.80 1.07
CA MET A 196 -7.04 -14.09 1.59
C MET A 196 -7.10 -14.09 3.13
N THR A 197 -6.14 -13.44 3.78
CA THR A 197 -6.11 -13.30 5.25
C THR A 197 -7.34 -12.56 5.77
N ASN A 198 -7.73 -11.48 5.10
CA ASN A 198 -8.94 -10.71 5.40
C ASN A 198 -10.20 -11.57 5.24
N ILE A 199 -10.33 -12.28 4.11
CA ILE A 199 -11.46 -13.18 3.82
C ILE A 199 -11.62 -14.22 4.93
N ILE A 200 -10.56 -14.96 5.24
CA ILE A 200 -10.62 -16.08 6.19
C ILE A 200 -10.96 -15.56 7.59
N SER A 201 -10.36 -14.45 8.00
CA SER A 201 -10.57 -13.88 9.34
C SER A 201 -12.01 -13.39 9.53
N PHE A 202 -12.56 -12.64 8.56
CA PHE A 202 -13.96 -12.20 8.62
C PHE A 202 -14.92 -13.39 8.62
N PHE A 203 -14.67 -14.42 7.81
CA PHE A 203 -15.48 -15.64 7.82
C PHE A 203 -15.39 -16.40 9.14
N LEU A 204 -14.18 -16.57 9.69
CA LEU A 204 -13.97 -17.30 10.94
C LEU A 204 -14.70 -16.60 12.09
N ILE A 205 -14.57 -15.27 12.20
CA ILE A 205 -15.30 -14.47 13.18
C ILE A 205 -16.82 -14.62 12.98
N ALA A 206 -17.33 -14.40 11.77
CA ALA A 206 -18.75 -14.47 11.47
C ALA A 206 -19.34 -15.87 11.78
N PHE A 207 -18.63 -16.93 11.37
CA PHE A 207 -19.09 -18.30 11.52
C PHE A 207 -19.05 -18.79 12.97
N ILE A 208 -17.98 -18.48 13.72
CA ILE A 208 -17.90 -18.81 15.14
C ILE A 208 -18.99 -18.08 15.93
N LEU A 209 -19.24 -16.80 15.64
CA LEU A 209 -20.32 -16.06 16.29
C LEU A 209 -21.70 -16.63 15.92
N ASN A 210 -21.92 -17.00 14.65
CA ASN A 210 -23.15 -17.66 14.23
C ASN A 210 -23.36 -19.00 14.99
N ALA A 211 -22.31 -19.82 15.10
CA ALA A 211 -22.32 -21.06 15.86
C ALA A 211 -22.63 -20.82 17.35
N ALA A 212 -22.05 -19.76 17.94
CA ALA A 212 -22.24 -19.40 19.34
C ALA A 212 -23.63 -18.84 19.66
N TYR A 213 -24.25 -18.07 18.76
CA TYR A 213 -25.47 -17.32 19.07
C TYR A 213 -26.72 -17.73 18.27
N SER A 214 -26.59 -18.24 17.05
CA SER A 214 -27.73 -18.57 16.18
C SER A 214 -28.02 -20.06 16.08
N GLN A 215 -27.00 -20.92 16.13
CA GLN A 215 -27.20 -22.37 15.96
C GLN A 215 -27.70 -23.03 17.27
N PRO A 216 -28.68 -23.94 17.23
CA PRO A 216 -29.11 -24.67 18.43
C PRO A 216 -28.03 -25.64 18.91
N GLU A 217 -27.33 -26.29 17.98
CA GLU A 217 -26.32 -27.32 18.23
C GLU A 217 -25.15 -27.26 17.24
N ILE A 218 -24.01 -27.84 17.63
CA ILE A 218 -22.82 -27.95 16.79
C ILE A 218 -22.76 -29.32 16.12
N LYS A 219 -23.06 -29.32 14.81
CA LYS A 219 -22.93 -30.48 13.92
C LYS A 219 -21.51 -30.62 13.39
N THR A 220 -21.15 -31.83 12.95
CA THR A 220 -19.81 -32.13 12.38
C THR A 220 -19.44 -31.20 11.23
N ARG A 221 -20.38 -30.84 10.36
CA ARG A 221 -20.16 -29.86 9.28
C ARG A 221 -19.66 -28.50 9.76
N HIS A 222 -20.13 -28.04 10.92
CA HIS A 222 -19.69 -26.75 11.48
C HIS A 222 -18.24 -26.86 11.97
N LEU A 223 -17.90 -27.99 12.60
CA LEU A 223 -16.54 -28.25 13.06
C LEU A 223 -15.57 -28.37 11.87
N VAL A 224 -15.91 -29.16 10.85
CA VAL A 224 -15.08 -29.32 9.64
C VAL A 224 -14.82 -27.96 8.99
N PHE A 225 -15.84 -27.11 8.89
CA PHE A 225 -15.68 -25.76 8.34
C PHE A 225 -14.78 -24.87 9.19
N ILE A 226 -14.94 -24.87 10.53
CA ILE A 226 -14.06 -24.10 11.44
C ILE A 226 -12.62 -24.60 11.35
N ILE A 227 -12.40 -25.93 11.37
CA ILE A 227 -11.06 -26.51 11.22
C ILE A 227 -10.44 -26.11 9.88
N GLY A 228 -11.20 -26.20 8.78
CA GLY A 228 -10.73 -25.78 7.45
C GLY A 228 -10.31 -24.32 7.41
N LEU A 229 -11.14 -23.42 7.96
CA LEU A 229 -10.79 -21.99 8.06
C LEU A 229 -9.56 -21.76 8.94
N SER A 230 -9.40 -22.51 10.03
CA SER A 230 -8.22 -22.41 10.90
C SER A 230 -6.92 -22.86 10.21
N ILE A 231 -6.98 -23.95 9.44
CA ILE A 231 -5.84 -24.39 8.60
C ILE A 231 -5.51 -23.30 7.59
N PHE A 232 -6.51 -22.80 6.86
CA PHE A 232 -6.30 -21.77 5.84
C PHE A 232 -5.73 -20.50 6.46
N LEU A 233 -6.19 -20.09 7.64
CA LEU A 233 -5.66 -18.92 8.35
C LEU A 233 -4.19 -19.11 8.74
N ALA A 234 -3.85 -20.29 9.27
CA ALA A 234 -2.48 -20.64 9.62
C ALA A 234 -1.55 -20.62 8.40
N LEU A 235 -2.00 -21.15 7.27
CA LEU A 235 -1.25 -21.15 6.01
C LEU A 235 -1.17 -19.77 5.37
N SER A 236 -2.20 -18.93 5.51
CA SER A 236 -2.17 -17.57 4.98
C SER A 236 -1.19 -16.68 5.75
N LYS A 237 -1.40 -16.53 7.06
CA LYS A 237 -0.58 -15.72 7.96
C LYS A 237 -0.70 -16.21 9.41
N VAL A 238 0.37 -16.82 9.93
CA VAL A 238 0.41 -17.45 11.26
C VAL A 238 0.04 -16.50 12.41
N VAL A 239 0.30 -15.20 12.28
CA VAL A 239 0.05 -14.19 13.33
C VAL A 239 -1.44 -14.02 13.69
N TYR A 240 -2.37 -14.43 12.80
CA TYR A 240 -3.81 -14.34 13.05
C TYR A 240 -4.42 -15.61 13.64
N THR A 241 -3.64 -16.68 13.79
CA THR A 241 -4.11 -17.95 14.36
C THR A 241 -4.74 -17.83 15.76
N PRO A 242 -4.41 -16.85 16.63
CA PRO A 242 -5.14 -16.67 17.89
C PRO A 242 -6.64 -16.36 17.72
N LEU A 243 -7.14 -16.02 16.52
CA LEU A 243 -8.59 -15.93 16.24
C LEU A 243 -9.33 -17.24 16.56
N ILE A 244 -8.67 -18.40 16.53
CA ILE A 244 -9.29 -19.68 16.91
C ILE A 244 -9.73 -19.71 18.38
N LEU A 245 -9.18 -18.84 19.25
CA LEU A 245 -9.62 -18.71 20.64
C LEU A 245 -11.10 -18.32 20.76
N LEU A 246 -11.66 -17.65 19.74
CA LEU A 246 -13.08 -17.35 19.67
C LEU A 246 -13.95 -18.62 19.74
N TYR A 247 -13.41 -19.81 19.41
CA TYR A 247 -14.11 -21.08 19.56
C TYR A 247 -14.61 -21.31 21.00
N PHE A 248 -13.91 -20.79 22.01
CA PHE A 248 -14.32 -20.84 23.42
C PHE A 248 -15.58 -20.03 23.75
N ILE A 249 -16.06 -19.18 22.83
CA ILE A 249 -17.33 -18.47 22.94
C ILE A 249 -18.50 -19.44 22.73
N ILE A 250 -18.31 -20.53 21.96
CA ILE A 250 -19.37 -21.48 21.67
C ILE A 250 -19.74 -22.25 22.96
N PRO A 251 -21.00 -22.17 23.43
CA PRO A 251 -21.38 -22.80 24.69
C PRO A 251 -21.24 -24.33 24.64
N ARG A 252 -20.56 -24.92 25.63
CA ARG A 252 -20.36 -26.38 25.76
C ARG A 252 -21.65 -27.20 25.61
N LYS A 253 -22.80 -26.69 26.08
CA LYS A 253 -24.10 -27.38 25.97
C LYS A 253 -24.52 -27.68 24.52
N LYS A 254 -24.02 -26.94 23.54
CA LYS A 254 -24.33 -27.14 22.12
C LYS A 254 -23.63 -28.35 21.49
N PHE A 255 -22.70 -28.99 22.22
CA PHE A 255 -21.90 -30.11 21.74
C PHE A 255 -22.44 -31.47 22.17
N GLY A 256 -23.57 -31.52 22.89
CA GLY A 256 -24.18 -32.75 23.39
C GLY A 256 -23.49 -33.36 24.63
N SER A 257 -22.15 -33.37 24.70
CA SER A 257 -21.42 -33.91 25.86
C SER A 257 -20.11 -33.16 26.17
N LYS A 258 -19.61 -33.30 27.41
CA LYS A 258 -18.29 -32.76 27.83
C LYS A 258 -17.15 -33.34 26.98
N LYS A 259 -17.18 -34.66 26.80
CA LYS A 259 -16.15 -35.41 26.09
C LYS A 259 -16.06 -34.93 24.64
N LYS A 260 -17.20 -34.77 23.96
CA LYS A 260 -17.25 -34.28 22.58
C LYS A 260 -16.70 -32.85 22.47
N TYR A 261 -17.08 -31.95 23.37
CA TYR A 261 -16.52 -30.60 23.42
C TYR A 261 -14.99 -30.61 23.55
N ILE A 262 -14.44 -31.38 24.50
CA ILE A 262 -12.99 -31.45 24.73
C ILE A 262 -12.28 -32.02 23.49
N ILE A 263 -12.72 -33.16 22.97
CA ILE A 263 -12.10 -33.81 21.79
C ILE A 263 -12.07 -32.86 20.59
N GLN A 264 -13.20 -32.19 20.30
CA GLN A 264 -13.28 -31.28 19.17
C GLN A 264 -12.43 -30.01 19.36
N THR A 265 -12.34 -29.51 20.60
CA THR A 265 -11.43 -28.42 20.94
C THR A 265 -9.98 -28.85 20.73
N CYS A 266 -9.56 -29.97 21.33
CA CYS A 266 -8.21 -30.49 21.18
C CYS A 266 -7.86 -30.74 19.70
N LEU A 267 -8.78 -31.28 18.92
CA LEU A 267 -8.59 -31.48 17.48
C LEU A 267 -8.37 -30.16 16.74
N LEU A 268 -9.20 -29.15 17.00
CA LEU A 268 -9.06 -27.82 16.38
C LEU A 268 -7.69 -27.20 16.67
N PHE A 269 -7.28 -27.18 17.94
CA PHE A 269 -6.00 -26.61 18.34
C PHE A 269 -4.81 -27.43 17.83
N ALA A 270 -4.87 -28.76 17.89
CA ALA A 270 -3.82 -29.63 17.37
C ALA A 270 -3.62 -29.44 15.86
N VAL A 271 -4.70 -29.44 15.08
CA VAL A 271 -4.63 -29.23 13.63
C VAL A 271 -4.11 -27.83 13.29
N SER A 272 -4.56 -26.80 14.03
CA SER A 272 -4.06 -25.44 13.83
C SER A 272 -2.56 -25.33 14.16
N PHE A 273 -2.13 -25.93 15.27
CA PHE A 273 -0.72 -25.94 15.69
C PHE A 273 0.16 -26.70 14.69
N ILE A 274 -0.27 -27.87 14.22
CA ILE A 274 0.44 -28.63 13.18
C ILE A 274 0.57 -27.79 11.90
N SER A 275 -0.50 -27.10 11.48
CA SER A 275 -0.48 -26.25 10.28
C SER A 275 0.52 -25.09 10.43
N VAL A 276 0.53 -24.43 11.59
CA VAL A 276 1.51 -23.38 11.90
C VAL A 276 2.92 -23.95 11.91
N PHE A 277 3.15 -25.07 12.57
CA PHE A 277 4.48 -25.69 12.66
C PHE A 277 5.03 -26.06 11.28
N VAL A 278 4.23 -26.74 10.46
CA VAL A 278 4.61 -27.14 9.09
C VAL A 278 4.96 -25.92 8.24
N TRP A 279 4.13 -24.87 8.28
CA TRP A 279 4.38 -23.69 7.45
C TRP A 279 5.55 -22.86 7.98
N SER A 280 5.64 -22.62 9.29
CA SER A 280 6.78 -21.91 9.90
C SER A 280 8.11 -22.62 9.67
N SER A 281 8.13 -23.96 9.70
CA SER A 281 9.32 -24.74 9.35
C SER A 281 9.74 -24.53 7.89
N THR A 282 8.76 -24.49 6.98
CA THR A 282 8.99 -24.19 5.56
C THR A 282 9.52 -22.76 5.39
N MET A 283 8.92 -21.76 6.05
CA MET A 283 9.39 -20.38 6.06
C MET A 283 10.83 -20.28 6.57
N ASN A 284 11.16 -20.92 7.69
CA ASN A 284 12.51 -20.90 8.23
C ASN A 284 13.54 -21.52 7.26
N SER A 285 13.15 -22.59 6.54
CA SER A 285 14.00 -23.15 5.47
C SER A 285 14.19 -22.21 4.29
N LEU A 286 13.26 -21.26 4.10
CA LEU A 286 13.27 -20.25 3.03
C LEU A 286 13.98 -18.96 3.41
N TYR A 287 14.12 -18.66 4.71
CA TYR A 287 14.76 -17.43 5.18
C TYR A 287 16.21 -17.30 4.65
N ILE A 288 16.56 -16.09 4.20
CA ILE A 288 17.91 -15.67 3.81
C ILE A 288 18.04 -14.21 4.26
N GLN A 289 19.07 -13.91 5.04
CA GLN A 289 19.35 -12.55 5.49
C GLN A 289 20.13 -11.74 4.45
N TYR A 290 20.11 -10.40 4.56
CA TYR A 290 20.74 -9.52 3.58
C TYR A 290 22.22 -9.84 3.31
N ASN A 291 23.00 -10.13 4.36
CA ASN A 291 24.43 -10.40 4.23
C ASN A 291 24.74 -11.76 3.56
N GLU A 292 23.82 -12.72 3.62
CA GLU A 292 23.95 -14.05 3.00
C GLU A 292 23.32 -14.12 1.61
N TYR A 293 22.47 -13.14 1.29
CA TYR A 293 21.89 -13.00 -0.03
C TYR A 293 22.99 -12.70 -1.06
N ASN A 294 22.83 -13.18 -2.29
CA ASN A 294 23.81 -12.98 -3.35
C ASN A 294 24.19 -11.50 -3.52
N GLU A 295 25.49 -11.21 -3.43
CA GLU A 295 26.02 -9.85 -3.38
C GLU A 295 25.67 -9.01 -4.62
N HIS A 296 25.49 -9.63 -5.79
CA HIS A 296 25.16 -8.95 -7.04
C HIS A 296 23.68 -8.57 -7.13
N PHE A 297 22.81 -9.22 -6.35
CA PHE A 297 21.36 -9.08 -6.43
C PHE A 297 20.71 -8.57 -5.15
N ARG A 298 21.46 -8.43 -4.05
CA ARG A 298 20.92 -8.01 -2.76
C ARG A 298 20.61 -6.52 -2.64
N ASP A 299 21.20 -5.68 -3.48
CA ASP A 299 20.95 -4.24 -3.47
C ASP A 299 19.71 -3.88 -4.30
N GLY A 300 18.82 -3.06 -3.73
CA GLY A 300 17.60 -2.62 -4.39
C GLY A 300 16.39 -3.57 -4.29
N ILE A 301 16.53 -4.69 -3.56
CA ILE A 301 15.40 -5.59 -3.24
C ILE A 301 14.84 -5.30 -1.84
N THR A 302 13.66 -5.87 -1.54
CA THR A 302 12.96 -5.69 -0.26
C THR A 302 13.59 -6.52 0.87
N LEU A 303 14.83 -6.19 1.23
CA LEU A 303 15.58 -6.73 2.38
C LEU A 303 16.23 -5.57 3.16
N VAL A 304 16.25 -5.70 4.48
CA VAL A 304 16.83 -4.68 5.37
C VAL A 304 18.27 -5.06 5.71
N LYS A 305 19.23 -4.17 5.42
CA LYS A 305 20.67 -4.48 5.50
C LYS A 305 21.15 -4.95 6.88
N CYS A 306 20.56 -4.38 7.93
CA CYS A 306 20.92 -4.64 9.33
C CYS A 306 20.03 -5.70 10.00
N ALA A 307 19.02 -6.23 9.31
CA ALA A 307 18.07 -7.18 9.90
C ALA A 307 18.60 -8.62 9.82
N ASP A 308 18.53 -9.32 10.95
CA ASP A 308 18.94 -10.72 11.12
C ASP A 308 18.01 -11.35 12.16
N MET A 309 17.11 -12.21 11.69
CA MET A 309 16.06 -12.80 12.52
C MET A 309 16.62 -13.68 13.64
N HIS A 310 17.70 -14.41 13.37
CA HIS A 310 18.30 -15.32 14.33
C HIS A 310 19.04 -14.56 15.43
N LYS A 311 19.81 -13.53 15.06
CA LYS A 311 20.46 -12.65 16.04
C LYS A 311 19.46 -11.81 16.81
N GLN A 312 18.39 -11.34 16.18
CA GLN A 312 17.36 -10.58 16.89
C GLN A 312 16.62 -11.45 17.89
N LEU A 313 16.31 -12.72 17.53
CA LEU A 313 15.75 -13.68 18.48
C LEU A 313 16.71 -13.93 19.66
N ALA A 314 17.99 -14.15 19.40
CA ALA A 314 19.00 -14.32 20.46
C ALA A 314 19.06 -13.08 21.37
N TYR A 315 19.09 -11.88 20.78
CA TYR A 315 19.10 -10.62 21.52
C TYR A 315 17.89 -10.47 22.43
N ILE A 316 16.69 -10.80 21.95
CA ILE A 316 15.45 -10.77 22.76
C ILE A 316 15.53 -11.77 23.93
N LEU A 317 16.06 -12.96 23.71
CA LEU A 317 16.19 -13.99 24.75
C LEU A 317 17.24 -13.61 25.79
N ASP A 318 18.32 -12.94 25.38
CA ASP A 318 19.40 -12.49 26.26
C ASP A 318 19.03 -11.23 27.07
N ASN A 319 18.04 -10.44 26.60
CA ASN A 319 17.63 -9.17 27.21
C ASN A 319 16.15 -9.21 27.64
N GLY A 320 15.88 -9.76 28.83
CA GLY A 320 14.53 -10.14 29.28
C GLY A 320 13.40 -9.10 29.10
N THR A 321 13.55 -7.87 29.60
CA THR A 321 12.49 -6.84 29.51
C THR A 321 12.54 -5.97 28.26
N TYR A 322 13.62 -6.07 27.46
CA TYR A 322 13.85 -5.23 26.29
C TYR A 322 12.65 -5.24 25.33
N ILE A 323 12.04 -6.40 25.10
CA ILE A 323 10.90 -6.49 24.17
C ILE A 323 9.68 -5.70 24.65
N LEU A 324 9.48 -5.57 25.97
CA LEU A 324 8.40 -4.76 26.54
C LEU A 324 8.66 -3.27 26.31
N ASP A 325 9.92 -2.84 26.47
CA ASP A 325 10.35 -1.47 26.22
C ASP A 325 10.24 -1.10 24.74
N VAL A 326 10.62 -2.02 23.85
CA VAL A 326 10.42 -1.89 22.39
C VAL A 326 8.94 -1.73 22.07
N PHE A 327 8.08 -2.58 22.63
CA PHE A 327 6.65 -2.54 22.33
C PHE A 327 6.04 -1.23 22.83
N PHE A 328 6.34 -0.81 24.06
CA PHE A 328 5.88 0.46 24.61
C PHE A 328 6.36 1.65 23.77
N SER A 329 7.65 1.70 23.44
CA SER A 329 8.23 2.75 22.59
C SER A 329 7.58 2.79 21.21
N SER A 330 7.30 1.62 20.63
CA SER A 330 6.63 1.49 19.34
C SER A 330 5.19 2.00 19.35
N THR A 331 4.44 1.80 20.45
CA THR A 331 3.08 2.36 20.56
C THR A 331 3.02 3.89 20.53
N GLN A 332 4.13 4.56 20.83
CA GLN A 332 4.21 6.02 20.79
C GLN A 332 4.85 6.50 19.49
N LYS A 333 6.01 5.94 19.12
CA LYS A 333 6.79 6.37 17.95
C LYS A 333 6.15 6.00 16.61
N SER A 334 5.38 4.91 16.56
CA SER A 334 4.79 4.38 15.32
C SER A 334 3.26 4.47 15.33
N PHE A 335 2.67 5.23 16.26
CA PHE A 335 1.22 5.36 16.44
C PHE A 335 0.51 5.79 15.15
N ASP A 336 1.01 6.86 14.54
CA ASP A 336 0.41 7.44 13.33
C ASP A 336 0.43 6.43 12.18
N MET A 337 1.51 5.66 12.04
CA MET A 337 1.65 4.68 10.95
C MET A 337 0.59 3.60 10.98
N TYR A 338 0.24 3.05 12.16
CA TYR A 338 -0.82 2.05 12.23
C TYR A 338 -2.22 2.64 12.39
N ALA A 339 -2.39 3.81 13.02
CA ALA A 339 -3.69 4.45 13.15
C ALA A 339 -4.17 4.98 11.80
N GLU A 340 -3.34 5.73 11.09
CA GLU A 340 -3.66 6.26 9.77
C GLU A 340 -3.75 5.13 8.74
N GLY A 341 -2.77 4.22 8.77
CA GLY A 341 -2.72 3.07 7.88
C GLY A 341 -3.86 2.07 8.06
N TYR A 342 -4.65 2.13 9.15
CA TYR A 342 -5.84 1.29 9.31
C TYR A 342 -7.05 1.89 8.58
N ILE A 343 -7.13 3.22 8.53
CA ILE A 343 -8.21 3.94 7.85
C ILE A 343 -7.90 4.14 6.37
N GLY A 344 -6.73 4.66 6.02
CA GLY A 344 -6.33 4.89 4.63
C GLY A 344 -5.01 5.63 4.50
N THR A 345 -3.94 4.85 4.29
CA THR A 345 -2.67 5.33 3.72
C THR A 345 -2.39 4.51 2.47
N PHE A 346 -2.68 5.08 1.31
CA PHE A 346 -2.60 4.39 0.04
C PHE A 346 -1.20 4.42 -0.56
N GLY A 347 -1.07 3.81 -1.73
CA GLY A 347 0.17 3.78 -2.47
C GLY A 347 1.22 2.91 -1.79
N TRP A 348 2.48 3.29 -1.99
CA TRP A 348 3.59 2.80 -1.20
C TRP A 348 3.64 3.57 0.13
N LEU A 349 2.56 3.50 0.92
CA LEU A 349 2.43 4.14 2.25
C LEU A 349 2.71 5.66 2.27
N ASP A 350 2.61 6.32 1.12
CA ASP A 350 3.03 7.70 0.89
C ASP A 350 1.84 8.64 0.68
N THR A 351 0.62 8.09 0.69
CA THR A 351 -0.60 8.79 0.33
C THR A 351 -1.64 8.68 1.46
N PRO A 352 -1.43 9.34 2.61
CA PRO A 352 -2.38 9.34 3.71
C PRO A 352 -3.65 10.13 3.36
N LEU A 353 -4.79 9.67 3.88
CA LEU A 353 -6.02 10.46 3.88
C LEU A 353 -5.89 11.68 4.82
N PRO A 354 -6.68 12.74 4.61
CA PRO A 354 -6.69 13.88 5.52
C PRO A 354 -7.00 13.48 6.96
N HIS A 355 -6.22 13.96 7.94
CA HIS A 355 -6.37 13.55 9.35
C HIS A 355 -7.79 13.73 9.91
N TRP A 356 -8.52 14.78 9.50
CA TRP A 356 -9.91 14.98 9.95
C TRP A 356 -10.82 13.81 9.57
N LEU A 357 -10.60 13.20 8.40
CA LEU A 357 -11.36 12.06 7.93
C LEU A 357 -10.96 10.79 8.71
N ILE A 358 -9.69 10.66 9.07
CA ILE A 358 -9.18 9.57 9.91
C ILE A 358 -9.83 9.61 11.29
N TYR A 359 -9.82 10.75 11.97
CA TYR A 359 -10.47 10.92 13.27
C TYR A 359 -11.99 10.71 13.19
N LEU A 360 -12.65 11.25 12.16
CA LEU A 360 -14.07 11.00 11.91
C LEU A 360 -14.37 9.51 11.71
N SER A 361 -13.48 8.78 11.02
CA SER A 361 -13.63 7.35 10.80
C SER A 361 -13.64 6.57 12.11
N TYR A 362 -12.67 6.82 12.99
CA TYR A 362 -12.66 6.20 14.32
C TYR A 362 -13.89 6.54 15.15
N PHE A 363 -14.32 7.81 15.13
CA PHE A 363 -15.55 8.23 15.80
C PHE A 363 -16.78 7.45 15.30
N VAL A 364 -16.95 7.35 13.97
CA VAL A 364 -18.07 6.61 13.35
C VAL A 364 -17.98 5.11 13.66
N ILE A 365 -16.80 4.50 13.60
CA ILE A 365 -16.63 3.07 13.93
C ILE A 365 -17.00 2.80 15.40
N ILE A 366 -16.55 3.63 16.34
CA ILE A 366 -16.89 3.49 17.77
C ILE A 366 -18.40 3.69 17.97
N PHE A 367 -18.98 4.72 17.35
CA PHE A 367 -20.42 4.95 17.37
C PHE A 367 -21.22 3.74 16.86
N VAL A 368 -20.79 3.13 15.75
CA VAL A 368 -21.42 1.93 15.19
C VAL A 368 -21.19 0.71 16.08
N GLY A 369 -19.99 0.56 16.69
CA GLY A 369 -19.70 -0.47 17.69
C GLY A 369 -20.63 -0.40 18.91
N LEU A 370 -21.05 0.81 19.30
CA LEU A 370 -22.01 1.04 20.39
C LEU A 370 -23.48 0.83 19.93
N ALA A 371 -23.82 1.18 18.69
CA ALA A 371 -25.20 1.23 18.19
C ALA A 371 -25.66 -0.01 17.41
N ASP A 372 -24.75 -0.82 16.86
CA ASP A 372 -25.10 -1.95 15.97
C ASP A 372 -25.29 -3.28 16.68
N LYS A 373 -26.41 -3.39 17.40
CA LYS A 373 -26.76 -4.56 18.22
C LYS A 373 -28.07 -5.21 17.81
N ASP A 374 -28.24 -6.46 18.22
CA ASP A 374 -29.52 -7.17 18.24
C ASP A 374 -29.98 -7.29 19.69
N HIS A 375 -31.12 -6.69 20.03
CA HIS A 375 -31.65 -6.68 21.41
C HIS A 375 -31.92 -8.08 21.98
N LYS A 376 -32.06 -9.10 21.13
CA LYS A 376 -32.25 -10.49 21.57
C LYS A 376 -30.94 -11.15 22.02
N ILE A 377 -29.80 -10.58 21.66
CA ILE A 377 -28.47 -11.16 21.91
C ILE A 377 -27.76 -10.32 22.96
N LYS A 378 -27.26 -10.98 24.02
CA LYS A 378 -26.39 -10.37 25.03
C LYS A 378 -25.01 -11.03 25.01
N VAL A 379 -23.97 -10.24 24.71
CA VAL A 379 -22.57 -10.69 24.80
C VAL A 379 -22.09 -10.64 26.26
N LYS A 380 -21.70 -11.79 26.81
CA LYS A 380 -21.24 -11.91 28.21
C LYS A 380 -19.84 -11.33 28.39
N PRO A 381 -19.47 -10.84 29.61
CA PRO A 381 -18.11 -10.37 29.90
C PRO A 381 -17.01 -11.39 29.55
N LYS A 382 -17.25 -12.68 29.83
CA LYS A 382 -16.33 -13.77 29.45
C LYS A 382 -16.05 -13.81 27.94
N HIS A 383 -17.06 -13.53 27.10
CA HIS A 383 -16.87 -13.52 25.65
C HIS A 383 -16.02 -12.32 25.22
N LYS A 384 -16.20 -11.15 25.86
CA LYS A 384 -15.35 -9.97 25.65
C LYS A 384 -13.90 -10.23 26.04
N ILE A 385 -13.66 -10.92 27.15
CA ILE A 385 -12.30 -11.32 27.57
C ILE A 385 -11.65 -12.24 26.51
N ILE A 386 -12.40 -13.21 25.97
CA ILE A 386 -11.88 -14.10 24.92
C ILE A 386 -11.54 -13.30 23.64
N MET A 387 -12.42 -12.37 23.23
CA MET A 387 -12.16 -11.48 22.08
C MET A 387 -10.93 -10.60 22.32
N PHE A 388 -10.81 -10.00 23.51
CA PHE A 388 -9.68 -9.18 23.91
C PHE A 388 -8.37 -9.98 23.92
N LEU A 389 -8.37 -11.18 24.51
CA LEU A 389 -7.19 -12.05 24.54
C LEU A 389 -6.74 -12.44 23.13
N GLY A 390 -7.68 -12.80 22.25
CA GLY A 390 -7.37 -13.09 20.84
C GLY A 390 -6.76 -11.89 20.14
N LEU A 391 -7.36 -10.70 20.30
CA LEU A 391 -6.84 -9.46 19.72
C LEU A 391 -5.45 -9.09 20.28
N PHE A 392 -5.26 -9.18 21.59
CA PHE A 392 -4.00 -8.89 22.26
C PHE A 392 -2.87 -9.80 21.77
N LEU A 393 -3.13 -11.11 21.65
CA LEU A 393 -2.15 -12.05 21.13
C LEU A 393 -1.82 -11.79 19.66
N ILE A 394 -2.80 -11.40 18.83
CA ILE A 394 -2.53 -11.01 17.44
C ILE A 394 -1.67 -9.75 17.38
N PHE A 395 -1.97 -8.74 18.21
CA PHE A 395 -1.16 -7.52 18.30
C PHE A 395 0.27 -7.85 18.71
N PHE A 396 0.45 -8.67 19.74
CA PHE A 396 1.75 -9.16 20.20
C PHE A 396 2.50 -9.91 19.09
N LEU A 397 1.83 -10.81 18.35
CA LEU A 397 2.43 -11.58 17.26
C LEU A 397 2.79 -10.71 16.05
N ILE A 398 2.00 -9.69 15.73
CA ILE A 398 2.36 -8.72 14.69
C ILE A 398 3.63 -7.97 15.11
N PHE A 399 3.67 -7.45 16.34
CA PHE A 399 4.82 -6.68 16.82
C PHE A 399 6.10 -7.53 16.85
N ILE A 400 6.06 -8.73 17.44
CA ILE A 400 7.24 -9.59 17.51
C ILE A 400 7.71 -10.00 16.11
N THR A 401 6.81 -10.29 15.17
CA THR A 401 7.22 -10.70 13.82
C THR A 401 7.79 -9.54 13.02
N GLN A 402 7.24 -8.33 13.12
CA GLN A 402 7.84 -7.15 12.49
C GLN A 402 9.24 -6.90 13.05
N HIS A 403 9.39 -6.95 14.37
CA HIS A 403 10.66 -6.72 15.03
C HIS A 403 11.73 -7.76 14.68
N LEU A 404 11.35 -9.03 14.58
CA LEU A 404 12.26 -10.11 14.20
C LEU A 404 12.72 -10.03 12.74
N THR A 405 11.94 -9.45 11.83
CA THR A 405 12.19 -9.60 10.39
C THR A 405 12.58 -8.31 9.67
N TRP A 406 12.15 -7.14 10.17
CA TRP A 406 12.31 -5.87 9.46
C TRP A 406 13.14 -4.82 10.20
N ASP A 407 13.46 -5.03 11.47
CA ASP A 407 14.27 -4.08 12.24
C ASP A 407 15.75 -4.51 12.32
N CYS A 408 16.63 -3.53 12.56
CA CYS A 408 18.02 -3.82 12.91
C CYS A 408 18.09 -4.56 14.24
N VAL A 409 19.13 -5.40 14.40
CA VAL A 409 19.34 -6.11 15.66
C VAL A 409 19.51 -5.12 16.82
N GLY A 410 18.73 -5.30 17.89
CA GLY A 410 18.76 -4.45 19.08
C GLY A 410 18.04 -3.09 18.94
N SER A 411 17.23 -2.87 17.90
CA SER A 411 16.47 -1.62 17.72
C SER A 411 15.53 -1.32 18.90
N ASP A 412 15.41 -0.07 19.30
CA ASP A 412 14.63 0.37 20.48
C ASP A 412 13.12 0.53 20.21
N TYR A 413 12.69 0.45 18.94
CA TYR A 413 11.29 0.48 18.53
C TYR A 413 11.13 -0.15 17.15
N ILE A 414 9.89 -0.49 16.79
CA ILE A 414 9.56 -1.11 15.50
C ILE A 414 9.28 -0.02 14.48
N ILE A 415 10.10 0.02 13.42
CA ILE A 415 10.08 1.14 12.45
C ILE A 415 8.83 1.09 11.57
N SER A 416 8.41 -0.09 11.13
CA SER A 416 7.34 -0.24 10.13
C SER A 416 6.18 -1.11 10.64
N ILE A 417 5.23 -0.49 11.36
CA ILE A 417 3.97 -1.16 11.75
C ILE A 417 2.83 -0.58 10.94
N GLN A 418 2.39 -1.34 9.93
CA GLN A 418 1.40 -0.86 8.97
C GLN A 418 -0.01 -1.14 9.47
N GLY A 419 -0.87 -0.12 9.44
CA GLY A 419 -2.22 -0.23 10.00
C GLY A 419 -3.11 -1.28 9.33
N ARG A 420 -2.85 -1.61 8.05
CA ARG A 420 -3.57 -2.67 7.33
C ARG A 420 -3.43 -4.05 7.96
N TYR A 421 -2.36 -4.31 8.73
CA TYR A 421 -2.18 -5.59 9.45
C TYR A 421 -3.25 -5.81 10.52
N PHE A 422 -4.01 -4.78 10.88
CA PHE A 422 -5.05 -4.88 11.87
C PHE A 422 -6.45 -5.14 11.30
N ILE A 423 -6.65 -4.99 9.98
CA ILE A 423 -7.92 -5.25 9.28
C ILE A 423 -8.51 -6.63 9.62
N PRO A 424 -7.74 -7.74 9.66
CA PRO A 424 -8.30 -9.06 9.96
C PRO A 424 -8.90 -9.21 11.36
N ALA A 425 -8.44 -8.44 12.35
CA ALA A 425 -8.72 -8.67 13.77
C ALA A 425 -9.44 -7.52 14.48
N PHE A 426 -9.32 -6.28 14.00
CA PHE A 426 -9.96 -5.11 14.61
C PHE A 426 -11.48 -5.11 14.65
N PRO A 427 -12.24 -5.89 13.86
CA PRO A 427 -13.65 -6.11 14.16
C PRO A 427 -13.86 -6.55 15.63
N LEU A 428 -12.95 -7.35 16.21
CA LEU A 428 -13.02 -7.77 17.61
C LEU A 428 -12.87 -6.61 18.61
N LEU A 429 -12.02 -5.62 18.31
CA LEU A 429 -11.81 -4.44 19.16
C LEU A 429 -13.13 -3.69 19.33
N PHE A 430 -13.82 -3.41 18.22
CA PHE A 430 -15.06 -2.65 18.24
C PHE A 430 -16.24 -3.47 18.78
N MET A 431 -16.19 -4.80 18.71
CA MET A 431 -17.16 -5.68 19.36
C MET A 431 -17.10 -5.64 20.89
N LEU A 432 -16.00 -5.18 21.50
CA LEU A 432 -15.89 -5.03 22.95
C LEU A 432 -16.91 -4.01 23.50
N PHE A 433 -17.38 -3.09 22.65
CA PHE A 433 -18.39 -2.08 22.99
C PHE A 433 -19.82 -2.61 23.03
N TYR A 434 -20.06 -3.89 22.69
CA TYR A 434 -21.41 -4.46 22.71
C TYR A 434 -22.03 -4.41 24.13
N ASN A 435 -23.34 -4.11 24.23
CA ASN A 435 -24.09 -3.87 25.47
C ASN A 435 -23.74 -2.58 26.25
N SER A 436 -22.85 -1.71 25.79
CA SER A 436 -22.45 -0.54 26.59
C SER A 436 -23.43 0.64 26.55
N TRP A 437 -24.32 0.72 25.55
CA TRP A 437 -25.26 1.84 25.42
C TRP A 437 -26.63 1.40 24.86
N GLU A 438 -27.73 1.65 25.58
CA GLU A 438 -29.06 1.16 25.20
C GLU A 438 -29.84 2.04 24.19
N LYS A 439 -29.70 3.37 24.27
CA LYS A 439 -30.60 4.37 23.67
C LYS A 439 -30.35 4.82 22.22
N ILE A 440 -29.30 4.36 21.52
CA ILE A 440 -28.96 4.83 20.16
C ILE A 440 -29.43 3.82 19.11
N GLU A 441 -30.50 4.13 18.37
CA GLU A 441 -31.00 3.27 17.28
C GLU A 441 -31.47 4.04 16.05
N LYS A 442 -32.15 5.17 16.27
CA LYS A 442 -32.64 6.00 15.17
C LYS A 442 -31.43 6.70 14.52
N PHE A 443 -31.38 6.67 13.19
CA PHE A 443 -30.37 7.32 12.33
C PHE A 443 -29.04 6.59 12.06
N LYS A 444 -28.78 5.38 12.60
CA LYS A 444 -27.49 4.69 12.30
C LYS A 444 -27.28 4.37 10.81
N LYS A 445 -28.28 3.86 10.10
CA LYS A 445 -28.10 3.43 8.69
C LYS A 445 -27.78 4.60 7.74
N PRO A 446 -28.55 5.72 7.74
CA PRO A 446 -28.23 6.85 6.87
C PRO A 446 -26.85 7.45 7.16
N ILE A 447 -26.46 7.54 8.44
CA ILE A 447 -25.13 8.04 8.84
C ILE A 447 -24.03 7.14 8.26
N ILE A 448 -24.16 5.82 8.40
CA ILE A 448 -23.16 4.86 7.91
C ILE A 448 -23.06 4.92 6.38
N ILE A 449 -24.19 4.95 5.67
CA ILE A 449 -24.21 5.01 4.20
C ILE A 449 -23.60 6.33 3.71
N ALA A 450 -23.99 7.46 4.31
CA ALA A 450 -23.43 8.77 3.97
C ALA A 450 -21.92 8.83 4.24
N PHE A 451 -21.49 8.31 5.39
CA PHE A 451 -20.08 8.22 5.76
C PHE A 451 -19.27 7.36 4.77
N ILE A 452 -19.75 6.16 4.44
CA ILE A 452 -19.10 5.28 3.45
C ILE A 452 -18.99 5.99 2.11
N LEU A 453 -20.05 6.66 1.66
CA LEU A 453 -20.05 7.40 0.40
C LEU A 453 -19.01 8.54 0.43
N ILE A 454 -18.99 9.36 1.48
CA ILE A 454 -18.04 10.47 1.65
C ILE A 454 -16.61 9.94 1.67
N CYS A 455 -16.32 8.94 2.50
CA CYS A 455 -15.00 8.32 2.58
C CYS A 455 -14.54 7.78 1.23
N SER A 456 -15.42 7.09 0.51
CA SER A 456 -15.07 6.48 -0.78
C SER A 456 -14.82 7.53 -1.87
N ILE A 457 -15.63 8.60 -1.92
CA ILE A 457 -15.42 9.72 -2.84
C ILE A 457 -14.10 10.44 -2.54
N ILE A 458 -13.84 10.77 -1.27
CA ILE A 458 -12.59 11.45 -0.90
C ILE A 458 -11.40 10.57 -1.23
N SER A 459 -11.48 9.27 -0.96
CA SER A 459 -10.40 8.32 -1.25
C SER A 459 -10.13 8.19 -2.76
N ALA A 460 -11.18 8.13 -3.58
CA ALA A 460 -11.04 8.14 -5.04
C ALA A 460 -10.40 9.45 -5.51
N ASN A 461 -10.82 10.59 -4.97
CA ASN A 461 -10.20 11.87 -5.26
C ASN A 461 -8.72 11.89 -4.81
N THR A 462 -8.38 11.38 -3.63
CA THR A 462 -6.99 11.29 -3.16
C THR A 462 -6.12 10.47 -4.09
N LEU A 463 -6.59 9.30 -4.56
CA LEU A 463 -5.86 8.49 -5.56
C LEU A 463 -5.69 9.23 -6.89
N TYR A 464 -6.75 9.88 -7.38
CA TYR A 464 -6.68 10.67 -8.60
C TYR A 464 -5.69 11.83 -8.46
N GLN A 465 -5.74 12.56 -7.34
CA GLN A 465 -4.83 13.66 -7.02
C GLN A 465 -3.38 13.18 -6.91
N ARG A 466 -3.17 12.01 -6.31
CA ARG A 466 -1.85 11.39 -6.14
C ARG A 466 -1.22 10.97 -7.47
N TYR A 467 -1.98 10.40 -8.39
CA TYR A 467 -1.40 9.71 -9.56
C TYR A 467 -1.69 10.37 -10.91
N PHE A 468 -2.78 11.11 -11.07
CA PHE A 468 -3.25 11.58 -12.38
C PHE A 468 -3.51 13.09 -12.45
N TYR A 469 -3.69 13.75 -11.32
CA TYR A 469 -3.84 15.20 -11.30
C TYR A 469 -2.48 15.89 -11.37
N PHE A 470 -2.36 16.77 -12.35
CA PHE A 470 -1.30 17.76 -12.44
C PHE A 470 -1.94 19.12 -12.19
N PRO A 471 -1.46 19.91 -11.22
CA PRO A 471 -1.92 21.28 -11.07
C PRO A 471 -1.72 22.04 -12.38
N ASP A 472 -2.68 22.90 -12.74
CA ASP A 472 -2.50 23.77 -13.89
C ASP A 472 -1.42 24.80 -13.56
N ASN A 473 -0.36 24.89 -14.37
CA ASN A 473 0.54 26.04 -14.34
C ASN A 473 -0.27 27.27 -14.76
N GLN A 474 -0.82 28.01 -13.78
CA GLN A 474 -1.48 29.30 -14.02
C GLN A 474 -0.47 30.41 -14.34
N THR A 475 0.81 30.19 -14.07
CA THR A 475 1.86 31.19 -14.28
C THR A 475 2.59 30.96 -15.60
N ASN A 476 2.64 31.99 -16.45
CA ASN A 476 3.47 32.01 -17.67
C ASN A 476 4.98 31.94 -17.37
N SER A 477 5.42 32.18 -16.13
CA SER A 477 6.82 32.02 -15.72
C SER A 477 6.96 31.92 -14.19
N PHE A 478 8.04 31.30 -13.72
CA PHE A 478 8.47 31.33 -12.31
C PHE A 478 9.99 31.43 -12.20
N THR A 479 10.49 31.83 -11.02
CA THR A 479 11.92 31.96 -10.72
C THR A 479 12.33 31.20 -9.45
N CYS A 480 13.60 30.84 -9.34
CA CYS A 480 14.19 30.23 -8.14
C CYS A 480 15.63 30.74 -7.94
N ASN A 481 15.92 31.29 -6.77
CA ASN A 481 17.22 31.86 -6.41
C ASN A 481 17.97 31.01 -5.37
N ALA A 482 17.65 29.72 -5.22
CA ALA A 482 18.23 28.78 -4.25
C ALA A 482 18.12 29.12 -2.74
N GLU A 483 17.62 30.30 -2.35
CA GLU A 483 17.65 30.78 -0.96
C GLU A 483 16.75 30.00 0.01
N LYS A 484 15.67 29.40 -0.50
CA LYS A 484 14.62 28.79 0.31
C LYS A 484 14.38 27.35 -0.10
N ILE A 485 14.37 26.46 0.88
CA ILE A 485 14.05 25.04 0.70
C ILE A 485 12.95 24.60 1.67
N THR A 486 12.15 23.62 1.27
CA THR A 486 11.16 22.96 2.12
C THR A 486 11.82 21.97 3.08
N ARG A 487 11.08 21.48 4.08
CA ARG A 487 11.53 20.38 4.95
C ARG A 487 11.83 19.09 4.18
N GLU A 488 11.17 18.90 3.03
CA GLU A 488 11.32 17.76 2.14
C GLU A 488 12.49 17.93 1.15
N LYS A 489 13.35 18.95 1.33
CA LYS A 489 14.49 19.26 0.45
C LYS A 489 14.08 19.54 -1.00
N LEU A 490 13.06 20.38 -1.17
CA LEU A 490 12.69 20.96 -2.46
C LEU A 490 13.01 22.45 -2.47
N PHE A 491 13.47 22.99 -3.59
CA PHE A 491 13.60 24.44 -3.74
C PHE A 491 12.23 25.10 -3.85
N ILE A 492 12.08 26.22 -3.14
CA ILE A 492 10.88 27.06 -3.21
C ILE A 492 11.07 28.06 -4.36
N THR A 493 10.06 28.19 -5.21
CA THR A 493 10.07 29.14 -6.34
C THR A 493 9.23 30.39 -6.04
N SER A 494 9.24 31.36 -6.96
CA SER A 494 8.35 32.53 -6.90
C SER A 494 6.87 32.17 -7.00
N ASN A 495 6.54 30.98 -7.52
CA ASN A 495 5.20 30.43 -7.50
C ASN A 495 5.11 29.40 -6.34
N PRO A 496 4.27 29.63 -5.31
CA PRO A 496 4.18 28.73 -4.16
C PRO A 496 3.64 27.33 -4.49
N GLU A 497 3.08 27.12 -5.69
CA GLU A 497 2.62 25.82 -6.16
C GLU A 497 3.69 25.03 -6.95
N ILE A 498 4.82 25.66 -7.27
CA ILE A 498 5.91 25.05 -8.04
C ILE A 498 7.13 24.88 -7.15
N PHE A 499 7.62 23.64 -7.09
CA PHE A 499 8.83 23.25 -6.38
C PHE A 499 9.82 22.62 -7.35
N LEU A 500 11.12 22.81 -7.08
CA LEU A 500 12.18 22.15 -7.85
C LEU A 500 12.83 21.07 -7.01
N GLU A 501 13.00 19.90 -7.61
CA GLU A 501 13.66 18.76 -7.01
C GLU A 501 15.19 18.85 -7.15
N ASN A 502 15.87 17.83 -6.63
CA ASN A 502 17.32 17.66 -6.71
C ASN A 502 18.07 18.83 -6.04
N VAL A 503 17.71 19.13 -4.78
CA VAL A 503 18.51 20.02 -3.93
C VAL A 503 19.84 19.35 -3.66
N SER A 504 20.85 19.80 -4.39
CA SER A 504 22.23 19.34 -4.27
C SER A 504 23.16 20.54 -4.14
N ALA A 505 24.23 20.35 -3.37
CA ALA A 505 25.40 21.22 -3.35
C ALA A 505 25.13 22.75 -3.19
N LEU A 506 24.22 23.13 -2.29
CA LEU A 506 24.05 24.53 -1.87
C LEU A 506 25.38 25.11 -1.36
N SER A 507 25.75 26.29 -1.84
CA SER A 507 27.01 26.95 -1.51
C SER A 507 26.83 28.42 -1.18
N LYS A 508 27.62 28.91 -0.23
CA LYS A 508 27.78 30.33 0.10
C LYS A 508 29.07 30.93 -0.44
N GLU A 509 29.87 30.14 -1.17
CA GLU A 509 31.19 30.55 -1.65
C GLU A 509 31.08 31.62 -2.72
N GLN A 510 30.06 31.52 -3.58
CA GLN A 510 29.84 32.43 -4.70
C GLN A 510 28.35 32.48 -4.99
N SER A 511 27.71 33.65 -4.86
CA SER A 511 26.29 33.87 -5.21
C SER A 511 26.16 35.10 -6.10
N ARG A 512 25.15 35.09 -6.97
CA ARG A 512 24.85 36.23 -7.85
C ARG A 512 23.86 37.16 -7.16
N SER A 513 22.78 36.58 -6.65
CA SER A 513 21.79 37.25 -5.81
C SER A 513 21.73 36.55 -4.44
N GLY A 514 21.36 37.29 -3.40
CA GLY A 514 21.32 36.73 -2.04
C GLY A 514 22.66 36.18 -1.55
N ASN A 515 22.61 35.09 -0.78
CA ASN A 515 23.73 34.49 -0.06
C ASN A 515 24.03 33.04 -0.48
N ILE A 516 23.15 32.39 -1.25
CA ILE A 516 23.24 30.96 -1.58
C ILE A 516 23.09 30.76 -3.09
N SER A 517 23.95 29.92 -3.66
CA SER A 517 23.82 29.40 -5.02
C SER A 517 23.99 27.88 -5.04
N VAL A 518 23.86 27.27 -6.22
CA VAL A 518 24.09 25.84 -6.42
C VAL A 518 25.48 25.61 -7.02
N LYS A 519 26.33 24.80 -6.37
CA LYS A 519 27.69 24.47 -6.81
C LYS A 519 27.78 23.05 -7.38
N LEU A 520 27.81 22.90 -8.70
CA LEU A 520 27.85 21.59 -9.35
C LEU A 520 29.27 21.18 -9.79
N ASN A 521 29.55 19.89 -9.75
CA ASN A 521 30.78 19.23 -10.21
C ASN A 521 30.53 17.74 -10.46
N ASN A 522 31.57 16.98 -10.81
CA ASN A 522 31.48 15.54 -11.09
C ASN A 522 30.91 14.68 -9.94
N LYS A 523 30.83 15.18 -8.69
CA LYS A 523 30.17 14.49 -7.56
C LYS A 523 28.70 14.87 -7.41
N ASN A 524 28.35 16.12 -7.66
CA ASN A 524 26.99 16.65 -7.62
C ASN A 524 26.67 17.25 -8.99
N GLN A 525 26.22 16.40 -9.91
CA GLN A 525 26.23 16.74 -11.33
C GLN A 525 24.99 17.50 -11.79
N SER A 526 23.93 17.60 -10.98
CA SER A 526 22.67 18.23 -11.39
C SER A 526 21.88 18.81 -10.22
N ALA A 527 21.03 19.79 -10.53
CA ALA A 527 20.12 20.45 -9.59
C ALA A 527 18.96 21.15 -10.32
N PHE A 528 18.06 21.77 -9.55
CA PHE A 528 16.88 22.50 -10.03
C PHE A 528 16.01 21.68 -10.99
N LEU A 529 15.76 20.42 -10.64
CA LEU A 529 14.95 19.56 -11.50
C LEU A 529 13.49 20.00 -11.44
N TYR A 530 13.00 20.54 -12.55
CA TYR A 530 11.61 20.86 -12.80
C TYR A 530 11.00 19.84 -13.74
N ARG A 531 9.87 19.24 -13.35
CA ARG A 531 9.13 18.30 -14.20
C ARG A 531 7.81 18.92 -14.63
N ASN A 532 7.54 18.92 -15.93
CA ASN A 532 6.24 19.30 -16.47
C ASN A 532 5.69 18.26 -17.43
N TYR A 533 4.38 18.06 -17.39
CA TYR A 533 3.67 17.03 -18.16
C TYR A 533 2.56 17.64 -19.04
N LYS A 534 2.31 18.94 -18.92
CA LYS A 534 1.23 19.65 -19.61
C LYS A 534 1.80 20.67 -20.59
N TYR A 535 2.15 20.17 -21.77
CA TYR A 535 2.39 21.01 -22.95
C TYR A 535 1.27 20.77 -23.97
N SER A 536 0.81 21.87 -24.57
CA SER A 536 -0.06 21.87 -25.73
C SER A 536 0.78 21.86 -27.00
N LYS A 537 0.13 21.57 -28.13
CA LYS A 537 0.79 21.60 -29.44
C LYS A 537 1.37 22.99 -29.71
N GLY A 538 2.68 23.07 -29.95
CA GLY A 538 3.38 24.31 -30.29
C GLY A 538 3.71 25.20 -29.09
N ASP A 539 3.55 24.72 -27.86
CA ASP A 539 4.05 25.43 -26.69
C ASP A 539 5.59 25.52 -26.75
N SER A 540 6.14 26.68 -26.39
CA SER A 540 7.58 26.89 -26.27
C SER A 540 7.98 27.12 -24.83
N LEU A 541 9.17 26.64 -24.47
CA LEU A 541 9.78 26.84 -23.17
C LEU A 541 11.01 27.72 -23.32
N ILE A 542 11.18 28.68 -22.40
CA ILE A 542 12.40 29.45 -22.25
C ILE A 542 12.95 29.21 -20.85
N VAL A 543 14.19 28.74 -20.77
CA VAL A 543 14.93 28.53 -19.52
C VAL A 543 16.10 29.50 -19.49
N GLU A 544 16.22 30.29 -18.43
CA GLU A 544 17.28 31.26 -18.22
C GLU A 544 17.94 30.98 -16.87
N ILE A 545 19.27 30.95 -16.80
CA ILE A 545 20.00 30.82 -15.54
C ILE A 545 21.37 31.49 -15.60
N TRP A 546 21.83 32.03 -14.47
CA TRP A 546 23.16 32.59 -14.37
C TRP A 546 24.16 31.56 -13.91
N ARG A 547 25.32 31.54 -14.57
CA ARG A 547 26.42 30.63 -14.34
C ARG A 547 27.70 31.40 -13.99
N TYR A 548 28.41 30.99 -12.94
CA TYR A 548 29.78 31.42 -12.68
C TYR A 548 30.72 30.23 -12.83
N GLY A 549 31.41 30.17 -13.97
CA GLY A 549 32.28 29.06 -14.34
C GLY A 549 32.34 28.88 -15.86
N LYS A 550 33.17 27.93 -16.32
CA LYS A 550 33.43 27.70 -17.75
C LYS A 550 32.67 26.51 -18.35
N THR A 551 32.12 25.62 -17.53
CA THR A 551 31.49 24.35 -17.94
C THR A 551 30.04 24.27 -17.46
N GLY A 552 29.30 23.22 -17.85
CA GLY A 552 27.92 23.01 -17.41
C GLY A 552 26.89 23.92 -18.06
N GLY A 553 25.62 23.52 -18.01
CA GLY A 553 24.56 24.20 -18.75
C GLY A 553 23.16 23.75 -18.40
N ILE A 554 22.22 24.16 -19.25
CA ILE A 554 20.79 23.83 -19.16
C ILE A 554 20.55 22.54 -19.94
N VAL A 555 19.69 21.66 -19.42
CA VAL A 555 19.15 20.50 -20.12
C VAL A 555 17.64 20.55 -20.10
N ILE A 556 17.03 20.31 -21.26
CA ILE A 556 15.61 19.98 -21.43
C ILE A 556 15.54 18.59 -22.04
N PHE A 557 14.86 17.69 -21.35
CA PHE A 557 14.81 16.28 -21.69
C PHE A 557 13.36 15.80 -21.75
N GLY A 558 12.97 15.19 -22.87
CA GLY A 558 11.67 14.55 -23.03
C GLY A 558 11.72 13.06 -22.67
N GLU A 559 10.65 12.56 -22.03
CA GLU A 559 10.45 11.16 -21.68
C GLU A 559 10.85 10.21 -22.83
N LYS A 560 11.48 9.06 -22.53
CA LYS A 560 11.93 8.06 -23.53
C LYS A 560 12.90 8.58 -24.61
N ASN A 561 13.68 9.62 -24.32
CA ASN A 561 14.62 10.23 -25.28
C ASN A 561 13.96 10.75 -26.55
N ILE A 562 12.68 11.15 -26.49
CA ILE A 562 11.98 11.76 -27.64
C ILE A 562 12.77 12.98 -28.14
N PHE A 563 13.26 13.77 -27.19
CA PHE A 563 14.22 14.82 -27.46
C PHE A 563 15.16 15.01 -26.26
N PHE A 564 16.34 15.53 -26.56
CA PHE A 564 17.32 15.98 -25.58
C PHE A 564 17.94 17.24 -26.17
N VAL A 565 17.78 18.36 -25.46
CA VAL A 565 18.37 19.64 -25.84
C VAL A 565 19.17 20.16 -24.66
N SER A 566 20.40 20.57 -24.93
CA SER A 566 21.26 21.18 -23.93
C SER A 566 21.96 22.38 -24.49
N ASP A 567 22.15 23.42 -23.68
CA ASP A 567 22.96 24.57 -24.06
C ASP A 567 23.86 25.02 -22.90
N THR A 568 25.10 25.31 -23.26
CA THR A 568 26.17 25.77 -22.37
C THR A 568 26.69 27.15 -22.78
N THR A 569 26.12 27.74 -23.84
CA THR A 569 26.59 28.96 -24.48
C THR A 569 25.99 30.19 -23.79
N PRO A 570 26.82 31.11 -23.29
CA PRO A 570 26.31 32.30 -22.64
C PRO A 570 25.89 33.37 -23.65
N ILE A 571 24.73 33.99 -23.41
CA ILE A 571 24.22 35.09 -24.25
C ILE A 571 24.76 36.45 -23.81
N MET A 572 25.13 36.58 -22.53
CA MET A 572 25.77 37.78 -21.99
C MET A 572 26.54 37.47 -20.72
N LYS A 573 27.43 38.40 -20.34
CA LYS A 573 28.20 38.33 -19.10
C LYS A 573 28.03 39.63 -18.33
N ASP A 574 27.77 39.55 -17.04
CA ASP A 574 27.64 40.72 -16.17
C ASP A 574 29.01 41.23 -15.67
N SER A 575 28.99 42.39 -15.02
CA SER A 575 30.21 43.03 -14.49
C SER A 575 30.89 42.24 -13.37
N LYS A 576 30.17 41.29 -12.74
CA LYS A 576 30.70 40.40 -11.69
C LYS A 576 31.26 39.11 -12.27
N GLY A 577 31.19 38.92 -13.59
CA GLY A 577 31.71 37.74 -14.28
C GLY A 577 30.74 36.57 -14.33
N TRP A 578 29.46 36.76 -13.97
CA TRP A 578 28.42 35.76 -14.18
C TRP A 578 27.93 35.79 -15.62
N GLU A 579 27.67 34.61 -16.16
CA GLU A 579 27.28 34.38 -17.55
C GLU A 579 25.82 33.93 -17.60
N LEU A 580 24.98 34.63 -18.35
CA LEU A 580 23.57 34.25 -18.52
C LEU A 580 23.48 33.19 -19.63
N LEU A 581 22.98 32.01 -19.27
CA LEU A 581 22.58 30.98 -20.21
C LEU A 581 21.09 31.14 -20.51
N ARG A 582 20.70 30.97 -21.78
CA ARG A 582 19.30 30.97 -22.19
C ARG A 582 19.07 29.88 -23.23
N LEU A 583 18.15 28.96 -22.94
CA LEU A 583 17.74 27.90 -23.85
C LEU A 583 16.25 28.05 -24.16
N GLU A 584 15.92 28.18 -25.44
CA GLU A 584 14.57 28.25 -25.95
C GLU A 584 14.28 27.02 -26.80
N TYR A 585 13.17 26.34 -26.53
CA TYR A 585 12.82 25.10 -27.21
C TYR A 585 11.31 24.98 -27.41
N GLU A 586 10.90 24.71 -28.66
CA GLU A 586 9.51 24.40 -29.01
C GLU A 586 9.25 22.93 -28.71
N ILE A 587 8.21 22.66 -27.92
CA ILE A 587 7.92 21.32 -27.43
C ILE A 587 7.30 20.47 -28.56
N PRO A 588 7.91 19.32 -28.91
CA PRO A 588 7.40 18.44 -29.96
C PRO A 588 5.95 18.01 -29.72
N THR A 589 5.17 17.89 -30.80
CA THR A 589 3.73 17.59 -30.71
C THR A 589 3.41 16.23 -30.06
N ASP A 590 4.35 15.29 -30.04
CA ASP A 590 4.21 13.98 -29.42
C ASP A 590 4.42 14.00 -27.90
N MET A 591 4.86 15.14 -27.34
CA MET A 591 5.05 15.39 -25.90
C MET A 591 3.78 15.76 -25.15
N ILE A 592 2.64 15.85 -25.82
CA ILE A 592 1.36 16.10 -25.16
C ILE A 592 1.11 14.97 -24.12
N TYR A 593 1.00 15.36 -22.85
CA TYR A 593 0.89 14.47 -21.67
C TYR A 593 2.13 13.60 -21.35
N ARG A 594 3.32 13.96 -21.85
CA ARG A 594 4.60 13.28 -21.53
C ARG A 594 5.48 14.14 -20.64
N GLU A 595 6.32 13.48 -19.84
CA GLU A 595 7.25 14.15 -18.93
C GLU A 595 8.31 14.94 -19.69
N THR A 596 8.49 16.21 -19.32
CA THR A 596 9.65 17.01 -19.69
C THR A 596 10.39 17.40 -18.44
N ASP A 597 11.64 16.98 -18.37
CA ASP A 597 12.58 17.33 -17.31
C ASP A 597 13.40 18.53 -17.76
N ILE A 598 13.47 19.53 -16.88
CA ILE A 598 14.31 20.71 -17.05
C ILE A 598 15.22 20.79 -15.84
N TYR A 599 16.52 20.77 -16.07
CA TYR A 599 17.50 20.83 -14.98
C TYR A 599 18.80 21.47 -15.46
N ILE A 600 19.65 21.83 -14.50
CA ILE A 600 21.02 22.24 -14.79
C ILE A 600 21.99 21.11 -14.51
N THR A 601 23.09 21.06 -15.25
CA THR A 601 24.10 20.03 -15.06
C THR A 601 25.52 20.53 -15.24
N ASN A 602 26.45 19.93 -14.51
CA ASN A 602 27.90 20.03 -14.75
C ASN A 602 28.55 18.67 -14.49
N PRO A 603 28.87 17.88 -15.53
CA PRO A 603 29.54 16.59 -15.37
C PRO A 603 31.05 16.74 -15.07
N GLU A 604 31.62 17.94 -15.25
CA GLU A 604 33.05 18.19 -15.16
C GLU A 604 33.57 18.29 -13.72
N THR A 605 34.87 18.08 -13.52
CA THR A 605 35.52 18.17 -12.20
C THR A 605 35.52 19.59 -11.64
N ASP A 606 35.66 20.58 -12.53
CA ASP A 606 35.75 21.98 -12.14
C ASP A 606 34.41 22.48 -11.62
N PRO A 607 34.36 23.10 -10.43
CA PRO A 607 33.12 23.55 -9.85
C PRO A 607 32.54 24.73 -10.63
N VAL A 608 31.23 24.70 -10.80
CA VAL A 608 30.45 25.76 -11.45
C VAL A 608 29.30 26.15 -10.54
N TYR A 609 29.07 27.45 -10.42
CA TYR A 609 27.97 27.97 -9.61
C TYR A 609 26.82 28.40 -10.49
N PHE A 610 25.59 28.09 -10.08
CA PHE A 610 24.36 28.43 -10.76
C PHE A 610 23.42 29.17 -9.82
N ASP A 611 22.80 30.23 -10.33
CA ASP A 611 21.92 31.09 -9.55
C ASP A 611 20.84 31.75 -10.42
N ASP A 612 19.78 32.25 -9.79
CA ASP A 612 18.68 32.99 -10.40
C ASP A 612 18.04 32.28 -11.62
N LEU A 613 17.58 31.04 -11.43
CA LEU A 613 16.85 30.29 -12.45
C LEU A 613 15.51 30.96 -12.75
N LYS A 614 15.16 31.04 -14.03
CA LYS A 614 13.85 31.46 -14.52
C LYS A 614 13.38 30.52 -15.62
N ILE A 615 12.14 30.06 -15.49
CA ILE A 615 11.48 29.21 -16.50
C ILE A 615 10.22 29.93 -16.95
N SER A 616 10.04 30.09 -18.26
CA SER A 616 8.89 30.74 -18.89
C SER A 616 8.23 29.80 -19.90
N PHE A 617 6.91 29.78 -19.92
CA PHE A 617 6.08 29.02 -20.84
C PHE A 617 5.37 29.98 -21.78
N ILE A 618 5.57 29.78 -23.08
CA ILE A 618 4.85 30.47 -24.15
C ILE A 618 3.80 29.49 -24.65
N LYS A 619 2.55 29.70 -24.25
CA LYS A 619 1.43 28.89 -24.75
C LYS A 619 1.06 29.33 -26.15
N ASN A 620 0.94 28.37 -27.07
CA ASN A 620 0.39 28.65 -28.39
C ASN A 620 -1.15 28.53 -28.29
N ASN A 621 -1.84 29.67 -28.29
CA ASN A 621 -3.31 29.72 -28.17
C ASN A 621 -4.01 29.44 -29.52
N GLN A 622 -3.60 28.39 -30.24
CA GLN A 622 -4.24 27.95 -31.49
C GLN A 622 -5.09 26.69 -31.32
#